data_AF-A0A7X8WDM9-F1
#
_entry.id   AF-A0A7X8WDM9-F1
#
_cell.length_a   1.000
_cell.length_b   1.000
_cell.length_c   1.000
_cell.angle_alpha   90.00
_cell.angle_beta   90.00
_cell.angle_gamma   90.00
#
_symmetry.space_group_name_H-M   'P 1'
#
loop_
_entity.id
_entity.type
_entity.pdbx_description
1 polymer ?
#
loop_
_entity_poly.entity_id
_entity_poly.type
_entity_poly.pdbx_seq_one_letter_code
_entity_poly.pdbx_strand_id
1 'polypeptide(L)'
;DNNMKFGDSEKKIAITVLNGVVYALLFNPIGYVFSTILFLMVELLTFGGKKALKKSIIVAVLFSAIAYLIFDVGLGIYLPKSFLGIF
;
A
#
# COMPACT_ATOMS: atom_id res chain seq x y z
N ASP A 1 -11.48 -24.20 26.77
CA ASP A 1 -11.13 -22.77 26.70
C ASP A 1 -10.04 -22.59 25.64
N ASN A 2 -10.44 -22.34 24.39
CA ASN A 2 -9.51 -22.20 23.27
C ASN A 2 -8.95 -20.77 23.26
N ASN A 3 -7.99 -20.51 24.12
CA ASN A 3 -7.22 -19.28 24.10
C ASN A 3 -6.26 -19.32 22.89
N MET A 4 -6.77 -19.01 21.69
CA MET A 4 -5.96 -18.81 20.50
C MET A 4 -5.03 -17.62 20.73
N LYS A 5 -3.82 -17.88 21.22
CA LYS A 5 -2.75 -16.89 21.27
C LYS A 5 -2.21 -16.71 19.86
N PHE A 6 -2.74 -15.71 19.14
CA PHE A 6 -2.19 -15.28 17.86
C PHE A 6 -0.73 -14.86 18.05
N GLY A 7 0.18 -15.55 17.37
CA GLY A 7 1.58 -15.18 17.29
C GLY A 7 1.78 -13.91 16.45
N ASP A 8 3.03 -13.45 16.37
CA ASP A 8 3.35 -12.22 15.63
C ASP A 8 3.12 -12.36 14.12
N SER A 9 3.20 -13.57 13.57
CA SER A 9 2.95 -13.83 12.15
C SER A 9 1.47 -13.69 11.81
N GLU A 10 0.59 -14.24 12.63
CA GLU A 10 -0.86 -14.18 12.44
C GLU A 10 -1.37 -12.76 12.56
N LYS A 11 -0.80 -11.97 13.47
CA LYS A 11 -1.09 -10.52 13.56
C LYS A 11 -0.68 -9.79 12.29
N LYS A 12 0.51 -10.07 11.74
CA LYS A 12 0.97 -9.45 10.48
C LYS A 12 0.06 -9.82 9.32
N ILE A 13 -0.36 -11.07 9.22
CA ILE A 13 -1.32 -11.52 8.21
C ILE A 13 -2.65 -10.76 8.35
N ALA A 14 -3.20 -10.67 9.56
CA ALA A 14 -4.45 -9.93 9.80
C ALA A 14 -4.32 -8.44 9.42
N ILE A 15 -3.17 -7.81 9.73
CA ILE A 15 -2.87 -6.43 9.33
C ILE A 15 -2.83 -6.32 7.80
N THR A 16 -2.11 -7.20 7.10
CA THR A 16 -2.01 -7.18 5.64
C THR A 16 -3.36 -7.35 4.96
N VAL A 17 -4.20 -8.27 5.46
CA VAL A 17 -5.56 -8.48 4.93
C VAL A 17 -6.41 -7.21 5.12
N LEU A 18 -6.41 -6.64 6.32
CA LEU A 18 -7.15 -5.41 6.60
C LEU A 18 -6.64 -4.24 5.76
N ASN A 19 -5.32 -4.13 5.60
CA ASN A 19 -4.67 -3.12 4.77
C ASN A 19 -5.09 -3.24 3.30
N GLY A 20 -5.24 -4.46 2.78
CA GLY A 20 -5.78 -4.71 1.44
C GLY A 20 -7.22 -4.23 1.26
N VAL A 21 -8.07 -4.44 2.28
CA VAL A 21 -9.45 -3.91 2.28
C VAL A 21 -9.45 -2.38 2.29
N VAL A 22 -8.65 -1.77 3.17
CA VAL A 22 -8.51 -0.31 3.24
C VAL A 22 -8.00 0.26 1.91
N TYR A 23 -6.99 -0.39 1.30
CA TYR A 23 -6.49 -0.03 -0.01
C TYR A 23 -7.60 -0.05 -1.08
N ALA A 24 -8.41 -1.11 -1.14
CA ALA A 24 -9.50 -1.21 -2.11
C ALA A 24 -10.55 -0.11 -1.92
N LEU A 25 -10.87 0.25 -0.68
CA LEU A 25 -11.80 1.33 -0.36
C LEU A 25 -11.25 2.72 -0.74
N LEU A 26 -9.93 2.90 -0.61
CA LEU A 26 -9.25 4.15 -0.94
C LEU A 26 -8.93 4.29 -2.44
N PHE A 27 -8.84 3.18 -3.18
CA PHE A 27 -8.37 3.12 -4.55
C PHE A 27 -9.01 4.14 -5.49
N ASN A 28 -10.35 4.23 -5.47
CA ASN A 28 -11.09 5.19 -6.28
C ASN A 28 -11.09 6.61 -5.71
N PRO A 29 -11.39 6.87 -4.42
CA PRO A 29 -11.51 8.25 -3.93
C PRO A 29 -10.19 9.03 -3.89
N ILE A 30 -9.05 8.39 -3.59
CA ILE A 30 -7.75 9.10 -3.51
C ILE A 30 -6.82 8.77 -4.68
N GLY A 31 -7.20 7.84 -5.56
CA GLY A 31 -6.43 7.41 -6.72
C GLY A 31 -5.42 6.30 -6.43
N TYR A 32 -4.90 5.69 -7.50
CA TYR A 32 -3.97 4.57 -7.46
C TYR A 32 -2.70 4.91 -6.66
N VAL A 33 -2.08 6.06 -6.93
CA VAL A 33 -0.75 6.36 -6.37
C VAL A 33 -0.80 6.53 -4.86
N PHE A 34 -1.71 7.36 -4.35
CA PHE A 34 -1.82 7.56 -2.91
C PHE A 34 -2.28 6.31 -2.16
N SER A 35 -3.23 5.55 -2.73
CA SER A 35 -3.67 4.28 -2.14
C SER A 35 -2.52 3.29 -2.03
N THR A 36 -1.71 3.17 -3.10
CA THR A 36 -0.57 2.25 -3.14
C THR A 36 0.54 2.69 -2.19
N ILE A 37 0.82 4.00 -2.07
CA ILE A 37 1.78 4.52 -1.09
C ILE A 37 1.38 4.13 0.33
N LEU A 38 0.11 4.33 0.71
CA LEU A 38 -0.39 3.97 2.03
C LEU A 38 -0.30 2.46 2.27
N PHE A 39 -0.74 1.67 1.29
CA PHE A 39 -0.66 0.21 1.34
C PHE A 39 0.78 -0.26 1.58
N LEU A 40 1.73 0.19 0.75
CA LEU A 40 3.14 -0.18 0.87
C LEU A 40 3.77 0.32 2.16
N MET A 41 3.40 1.51 2.65
CA MET A 41 3.89 2.02 3.93
C MET A 41 3.51 1.09 5.08
N VAL A 42 2.24 0.65 5.13
CA VAL A 42 1.78 -0.28 6.15
C VAL A 42 2.47 -1.63 6.04
N GLU A 43 2.58 -2.21 4.84
CA GLU A 43 3.28 -3.50 4.64
C GLU A 43 4.76 -3.40 5.04
N LEU A 44 5.50 -2.42 4.50
CA LEU A 44 6.93 -2.29 4.74
C LEU A 44 7.26 -2.01 6.21
N LEU A 45 6.39 -1.29 6.93
CA LEU A 45 6.55 -1.08 8.38
C LEU A 45 6.16 -2.30 9.20
N THR A 46 5.16 -3.07 8.75
CA THR A 46 4.71 -4.31 9.40
C THR A 46 5.81 -5.38 9.36
N PHE A 47 6.59 -5.46 8.26
CA PHE A 47 7.68 -6.41 8.12
C PHE A 47 9.06 -5.85 8.51
N GLY A 48 9.37 -4.59 8.17
CA GLY A 48 10.67 -3.96 8.41
C GLY A 48 10.78 -3.20 9.74
N GLY A 49 9.66 -2.99 10.44
CA GLY A 49 9.61 -2.24 11.70
C GLY A 49 9.88 -0.74 11.56
N LYS A 50 9.83 -0.02 12.69
CA LYS A 50 9.93 1.45 12.72
C LYS A 50 11.28 2.01 12.25
N LYS A 51 12.37 1.23 12.40
CA LYS A 51 13.71 1.63 11.94
C LYS A 51 13.80 1.73 10.41
N ALA A 52 12.88 1.08 9.69
CA ALA A 52 12.84 1.11 8.22
C ALA A 52 12.05 2.30 7.65
N LEU A 53 11.41 3.16 8.48
CA LEU A 53 10.46 4.19 8.03
C LEU A 53 10.97 5.06 6.87
N LYS A 54 12.21 5.56 6.95
CA LYS A 54 12.79 6.37 5.86
C LYS A 54 12.89 5.59 4.54
N LYS A 55 13.35 4.34 4.60
CA LYS A 55 13.46 3.47 3.43
C LYS A 55 12.07 3.12 2.89
N SER A 56 11.12 2.84 3.78
CA SER A 56 9.74 2.53 3.41
C SER A 56 9.07 3.68 2.66
N ILE A 57 9.23 4.93 3.12
CA ILE A 57 8.68 6.10 2.45
C ILE A 57 9.24 6.24 1.03
N ILE A 58 10.56 6.15 0.88
CA ILE A 58 11.22 6.29 -0.42
C ILE A 58 10.75 5.18 -1.37
N VAL A 59 10.75 3.92 -0.91
CA VAL A 59 10.33 2.78 -1.71
C VAL A 59 8.86 2.90 -2.10
N ALA A 60 7.96 3.23 -1.17
CA ALA A 60 6.53 3.35 -1.43
C ALA A 60 6.22 4.42 -2.47
N VAL A 61 6.82 5.61 -2.34
CA VAL A 61 6.60 6.72 -3.28
C VAL A 61 7.15 6.38 -4.67
N LEU A 62 8.40 5.94 -4.75
CA LEU A 62 9.04 5.65 -6.03
C LEU A 62 8.35 4.48 -6.74
N PHE A 63 8.11 3.38 -6.03
CA PHE A 63 7.47 2.21 -6.62
C PHE A 63 6.08 2.54 -7.15
N SER A 64 5.28 3.26 -6.37
CA SER A 64 3.93 3.63 -6.78
C SER A 64 3.91 4.55 -7.99
N ALA A 65 4.77 5.58 -8.04
CA ALA A 65 4.83 6.49 -9.17
C ALA A 65 5.34 5.80 -10.45
N ILE A 66 6.39 4.98 -10.33
CA ILE A 66 6.96 4.23 -11.46
C ILE A 66 5.94 3.21 -11.99
N ALA A 67 5.26 2.47 -11.10
CA ALA A 67 4.23 1.52 -11.50
C ALA A 67 3.09 2.23 -12.24
N TYR A 68 2.62 3.39 -11.74
CA TYR A 68 1.62 4.20 -12.44
C TYR A 68 2.07 4.55 -13.86
N LEU A 69 3.30 5.05 -14.03
CA LEU A 69 3.81 5.40 -15.36
C LEU A 69 3.90 4.18 -16.30
N ILE A 70 4.34 3.03 -15.79
CA ILE A 70 4.42 1.79 -16.58
C ILE A 70 3.02 1.35 -17.04
N PHE A 71 2.03 1.37 -16.14
CA PHE A 71 0.68 0.91 -16.46
C PHE A 71 -0.10 1.92 -17.32
N ASP A 72 -0.10 3.20 -16.93
CA ASP A 72 -0.85 4.26 -17.61
C ASP A 72 -0.24 4.61 -18.97
N VAL A 73 1.08 4.89 -19.00
CA VAL A 73 1.76 5.34 -20.22
C VAL A 73 2.33 4.17 -21.02
N GLY A 74 2.94 3.19 -20.34
CA GLY A 74 3.58 2.07 -21.01
C GLY A 74 2.61 1.04 -21.57
N LEU A 75 1.49 0.80 -20.89
CA LEU A 75 0.50 -0.23 -21.24
C LEU A 75 -0.86 0.34 -21.64
N GLY A 76 -1.10 1.65 -21.45
CA GLY A 76 -2.39 2.26 -21.75
C GLY A 76 -3.53 1.81 -20.82
N ILE A 77 -3.20 1.26 -19.65
CA ILE A 77 -4.17 0.79 -18.65
C ILE A 77 -4.57 1.99 -17.79
N TYR A 78 -5.85 2.35 -17.85
CA TYR A 78 -6.39 3.43 -17.03
C TYR A 78 -6.31 3.08 -15.54
N LEU A 79 -5.66 3.95 -14.78
CA LEU A 79 -5.64 3.93 -13.32
C LEU A 79 -6.39 5.15 -12.77
N PRO A 80 -7.17 5.01 -11.68
CA PRO A 80 -7.85 6.15 -11.08
C PRO A 80 -6.86 7.21 -10.66
N LYS A 81 -7.08 8.42 -11.18
CA LYS A 81 -6.27 9.59 -10.85
C LYS A 81 -6.66 10.12 -9.49
N SER A 82 -5.69 10.70 -8.79
CA SER A 82 -5.98 11.34 -7.51
C SER A 82 -6.86 12.60 -7.66
N PHE A 83 -7.49 13.01 -6.56
CA PHE A 83 -8.30 14.24 -6.50
C PHE A 83 -7.49 15.52 -6.83
N LEU A 84 -6.15 15.47 -6.73
CA LEU A 84 -5.27 16.57 -7.09
C LEU A 84 -5.07 16.69 -8.61
N GLY A 85 -5.61 15.77 -9.41
CA GLY A 85 -5.43 15.73 -10.86
C GLY A 85 -4.02 15.34 -11.32
N ILE A 86 -3.11 15.09 -10.37
CA ILE A 86 -1.78 14.53 -10.59
C ILE A 86 -1.83 13.03 -10.32
N PHE A 87 -1.18 12.24 -11.18
CA PHE A 87 -1.21 10.78 -11.13
C PHE A 87 -2.63 10.24 -10.95
#